data_AF-K1XTV2-F1
#
_entry.id   AF-K1XTV2-F1
#
_cell.length_a   1.000
_cell.length_b   1.000
_cell.length_c   1.000
_cell.angle_alpha   90.00
_cell.angle_beta   90.00
_cell.angle_gamma   90.00
#
_symmetry.space_group_name_H-M   'P 1'
#
loop_
_entity.id
_entity.type
_entity.pdbx_description
1 polymer ?
#
loop_
_entity_poly.entity_id
_entity_poly.type
_entity_poly.pdbx_seq_one_letter_code
_entity_poly.pdbx_strand_id
1 'polypeptide(L)'
;RSQGVVIDVTVLDVMDSFAARTLRSITVMTRLLGAKVAVVGIQPEIAFSMVQLGLTLEGTITSLDLEDGIAMLKAANNKDRLGKHGR
;
A
#
# COMPACT_ATOMS: atom_id res chain seq x y z
N ARG A 1 14.82 -11.41 -0.85
CA ARG A 1 13.91 -10.40 -1.46
C ARG A 1 12.61 -10.41 -0.66
N SER A 2 12.09 -9.27 -0.19
CA SER A 2 10.79 -9.26 0.51
C SER A 2 9.65 -9.54 -0.48
N GLN A 3 8.62 -10.27 -0.05
CA GLN A 3 7.42 -10.56 -0.85
C GLN A 3 6.28 -9.55 -0.58
N GLY A 4 6.44 -8.69 0.43
CA GLY A 4 5.45 -7.68 0.81
C GLY A 4 6.10 -6.53 1.57
N VAL A 5 5.53 -5.34 1.43
CA VAL A 5 5.96 -4.11 2.12
C VAL A 5 4.72 -3.43 2.67
N VAL A 6 4.79 -2.99 3.92
CA VAL A 6 3.78 -2.13 4.53
C VAL A 6 4.34 -0.72 4.62
N ILE A 7 3.52 0.26 4.22
CA ILE A 7 3.79 1.68 4.39
C ILE A 7 2.77 2.19 5.41
N ASP A 8 3.22 2.41 6.62
CA ASP A 8 2.42 2.98 7.69
C ASP A 8 2.48 4.50 7.63
N VAL A 9 1.30 5.13 7.44
CA VAL A 9 1.14 6.59 7.38
C VAL A 9 0.34 7.13 8.57
N THR A 10 0.21 6.36 9.65
CA THR A 10 -0.59 6.74 10.84
C THR A 10 -0.16 8.07 11.43
N VAL A 11 1.15 8.36 11.44
CA VAL A 11 1.74 9.59 12.01
C VAL A 11 1.88 10.74 10.98
N LEU A 12 1.29 10.59 9.79
CA LEU A 12 1.34 11.63 8.77
C LEU A 12 0.25 12.67 9.05
N ASP A 13 0.66 13.87 9.43
CA ASP A 13 -0.28 14.97 9.77
C ASP A 13 -0.81 15.72 8.55
N VAL A 14 -0.07 15.72 7.43
CA VAL A 14 -0.46 16.44 6.21
C VAL A 14 -0.13 15.65 4.95
N MET A 15 -1.02 15.73 3.96
CA MET A 15 -0.75 15.25 2.61
C MET A 15 -0.67 16.44 1.66
N ASP A 16 0.53 16.69 1.15
CA ASP A 16 0.78 17.69 0.11
C ASP A 16 1.24 17.01 -1.20
N SER A 17 1.52 17.82 -2.23
CA SER A 17 1.99 17.32 -3.52
C SER A 17 3.30 16.53 -3.44
N PHE A 18 4.18 16.86 -2.48
CA PHE A 18 5.46 16.17 -2.31
C PHE A 18 5.28 14.81 -1.63
N ALA A 19 4.53 14.77 -0.53
CA ALA A 19 4.16 13.53 0.16
C ALA A 19 3.41 12.58 -0.77
N ALA A 20 2.45 13.11 -1.54
CA ALA A 20 1.68 12.31 -2.50
C ALA A 20 2.58 11.71 -3.59
N ARG A 21 3.47 12.52 -4.17
CA ARG A 21 4.44 12.04 -5.16
C ARG A 21 5.38 11.00 -4.58
N THR A 22 5.85 11.21 -3.35
CA THR A 22 6.76 10.30 -2.64
C THR A 22 6.09 8.95 -2.39
N LEU A 23 4.88 8.95 -1.82
CA LEU A 23 4.10 7.73 -1.54
C LEU A 23 3.82 6.94 -2.82
N ARG A 24 3.45 7.65 -3.90
CA ARG A 24 3.26 7.03 -5.23
C ARG A 24 4.56 6.39 -5.74
N SER A 25 5.68 7.11 -5.68
CA SER A 25 6.97 6.61 -6.13
C SER A 25 7.41 5.37 -5.36
N ILE A 26 7.32 5.37 -4.02
CA ILE A 26 7.66 4.22 -3.18
C ILE A 26 6.81 3.00 -3.57
N THR A 27 5.50 3.21 -3.70
CA THR A 27 4.55 2.17 -4.09
C THR A 27 4.90 1.56 -5.45
N VAL A 28 5.10 2.40 -6.47
CA VAL A 28 5.42 1.95 -7.83
C VAL A 28 6.76 1.20 -7.85
N MET A 29 7.81 1.76 -7.23
CA MET A 29 9.12 1.13 -7.18
C MET A 29 9.07 -0.23 -6.49
N THR A 30 8.36 -0.33 -5.37
CA THR A 30 8.22 -1.59 -4.62
C THR A 30 7.53 -2.67 -5.44
N ARG A 31 6.49 -2.30 -6.20
CA ARG A 31 5.81 -3.22 -7.13
C ARG A 31 6.69 -3.65 -8.30
N LEU A 32 7.50 -2.73 -8.86
CA LEU A 32 8.49 -3.07 -9.89
C LEU A 32 9.55 -4.07 -9.37
N LEU A 33 9.87 -4.00 -8.07
CA LEU A 33 10.72 -4.99 -7.40
C LEU A 33 9.99 -6.31 -7.09
N GLY A 34 8.75 -6.48 -7.54
CA GLY A 34 7.97 -7.72 -7.39
C GLY A 34 7.42 -7.95 -5.99
N ALA A 35 7.34 -6.92 -5.15
CA ALA A 35 6.72 -6.99 -3.84
C ALA A 35 5.32 -6.37 -3.87
N LYS A 36 4.38 -6.95 -3.12
CA LYS A 36 3.07 -6.34 -2.87
C LYS A 36 3.20 -5.22 -1.84
N VAL A 37 2.33 -4.22 -1.93
CA VAL A 37 2.34 -3.05 -1.04
C VAL A 37 1.00 -2.97 -0.32
N ALA A 38 1.05 -2.76 1.00
CA ALA A 38 -0.08 -2.30 1.79
C ALA A 38 0.21 -0.88 2.31
N VAL A 39 -0.74 0.03 2.18
CA VAL A 39 -0.71 1.35 2.81
C VAL A 39 -1.71 1.34 3.95
N VAL A 40 -1.27 1.66 5.17
CA VAL A 40 -2.09 1.52 6.39
C VAL A 40 -2.10 2.82 7.18
N GLY A 41 -3.10 2.99 8.06
CA GLY A 41 -3.15 4.16 8.94
C GLY A 41 -3.56 5.46 8.24
N ILE A 42 -4.28 5.38 7.13
CA ILE A 42 -4.75 6.58 6.41
C ILE A 42 -5.85 7.24 7.24
N GLN A 43 -5.53 8.38 7.85
CA GLN A 43 -6.52 9.20 8.55
C GLN A 43 -7.53 9.82 7.55
N PRO A 44 -8.79 10.08 7.94
CA PRO A 44 -9.80 10.64 7.05
C PRO A 44 -9.40 11.96 6.38
N GLU A 45 -8.73 12.86 7.10
CA GLU A 45 -8.28 14.16 6.60
C GLU A 45 -7.19 14.00 5.52
N ILE A 46 -6.33 13.00 5.72
CA ILE A 46 -5.30 12.59 4.77
C ILE A 46 -5.95 11.97 3.54
N ALA A 47 -6.90 11.05 3.70
CA ALA A 47 -7.63 10.45 2.58
C ALA A 47 -8.33 11.51 1.72
N PHE A 48 -8.98 12.49 2.35
CA PHE A 48 -9.60 13.62 1.64
C PHE A 48 -8.57 14.40 0.81
N SER A 49 -7.43 14.74 1.41
CA SER A 49 -6.35 15.46 0.75
C SER A 49 -5.74 14.67 -0.41
N MET A 50 -5.57 13.35 -0.26
CA MET A 50 -5.11 12.46 -1.33
C MET A 50 -6.05 12.51 -2.55
N VAL A 51 -7.37 12.52 -2.33
CA VAL A 51 -8.36 12.65 -3.41
C VAL A 51 -8.24 14.00 -4.11
N GLN A 52 -8.11 15.09 -3.35
CA GLN A 52 -7.92 16.44 -3.91
C GLN A 52 -6.64 16.57 -4.76
N LEU A 53 -5.58 15.87 -4.35
CA LEU A 53 -4.30 15.84 -5.07
C LEU A 53 -4.27 14.86 -6.24
N GLY A 54 -5.36 14.12 -6.47
CA GLY A 54 -5.44 13.11 -7.53
C GLY A 54 -4.53 11.89 -7.28
N LEU A 55 -4.16 11.62 -6.03
CA LEU A 55 -3.38 10.44 -5.68
C LEU A 55 -4.27 9.20 -5.71
N THR A 56 -3.96 8.26 -6.61
CA THR A 56 -4.56 6.94 -6.64
C THR A 56 -3.58 5.89 -6.11
N LEU A 57 -4.09 4.97 -5.29
CA LEU A 57 -3.33 3.86 -4.72
C LEU A 57 -3.61 2.55 -5.47
N GLU A 58 -3.75 2.62 -6.79
CA GLU A 58 -4.13 1.48 -7.62
C GLU A 58 -3.10 0.34 -7.54
N GLY A 59 -3.60 -0.89 -7.35
CA GLY A 59 -2.75 -2.07 -7.20
C GLY A 59 -2.01 -2.15 -5.85
N THR A 60 -2.43 -1.35 -4.87
CA THR A 60 -2.05 -1.53 -3.46
C THR A 60 -3.22 -2.04 -2.63
N ILE A 61 -2.90 -2.64 -1.49
CA ILE A 61 -3.86 -2.94 -0.44
C ILE A 61 -3.93 -1.71 0.47
N THR A 62 -5.12 -1.31 0.89
CA THR A 62 -5.30 -0.30 1.94
C THR A 62 -5.95 -0.92 3.15
N SER A 63 -5.49 -0.56 4.35
CA SER A 63 -6.07 -1.02 5.62
C SER A 63 -6.09 0.09 6.66
N LEU A 64 -6.93 -0.07 7.69
CA LEU A 64 -7.00 0.87 8.81
C LEU A 64 -5.76 0.75 9.70
N ASP A 65 -5.31 -0.48 9.98
CA ASP A 65 -4.17 -0.77 10.86
C ASP A 65 -3.13 -1.69 10.20
N LEU A 66 -1.98 -1.76 10.88
CA LEU A 66 -0.79 -2.50 10.44
C LEU A 66 -1.04 -4.01 10.42
N GLU A 67 -1.69 -4.54 11.47
CA GLU A 67 -2.00 -5.94 11.65
C GLU A 67 -2.84 -6.47 10.48
N ASP A 68 -3.92 -5.79 10.13
CA ASP A 68 -4.78 -6.13 9.00
C ASP A 68 -4.01 -6.00 7.68
N GLY A 69 -3.20 -4.96 7.51
CA GLY A 69 -2.35 -4.80 6.33
C GLY A 69 -1.40 -5.98 6.11
N ILE A 70 -0.77 -6.47 7.18
CA ILE A 70 0.09 -7.66 7.15
C ILE A 70 -0.71 -8.92 6.83
N ALA A 71 -1.89 -9.09 7.45
CA ALA A 71 -2.76 -10.24 7.20
C ALA A 71 -3.19 -10.30 5.73
N MET A 72 -3.60 -9.17 5.16
CA MET A 72 -3.98 -9.07 3.75
C MET A 72 -2.81 -9.37 2.80
N LEU A 73 -1.60 -8.88 3.09
CA LEU A 73 -0.40 -9.19 2.31
C LEU A 73 -0.09 -10.70 2.31
N LYS A 74 -0.17 -11.34 3.48
CA LYS A 74 0.02 -12.80 3.61
C LYS A 74 -1.02 -13.56 2.80
N ALA A 75 -2.29 -13.19 2.90
CA ALA A 75 -3.38 -13.81 2.15
C ALA A 75 -3.19 -13.64 0.63
N ALA A 76 -2.84 -12.44 0.18
CA ALA A 76 -2.57 -12.16 -1.22
C ALA A 76 -1.37 -12.98 -1.74
N ASN A 77 -0.31 -13.14 -0.97
CA ASN A 77 0.84 -13.96 -1.35
C ASN A 77 0.50 -15.45 -1.39
N ASN A 78 -0.40 -15.93 -0.53
CA ASN A 78 -0.82 -17.31 -0.56
C ASN A 78 -1.66 -17.64 -1.81
N LYS A 79 -2.56 -16.72 -2.23
CA LYS A 79 -3.34 -16.85 -3.47
C LYS A 79 -2.44 -17.02 -4.71
N ASP A 80 -1.37 -16.24 -4.81
CA ASP A 80 -0.42 -16.36 -5.93
C ASP A 80 0.29 -17.72 -5.95
N ARG A 81 0.57 -18.30 -4.78
CA ARG A 81 1.23 -19.62 -4.68
C ARG A 81 0.27 -20.73 -5.08
N LEU A 82 -0.99 -20.67 -4.62
CA LEU A 82 -2.03 -21.64 -4.97
C LEU A 82 -2.35 -21.60 -6.48
N GLY A 83 -2.45 -20.41 -7.07
CA GLY A 83 -2.69 -20.25 -8.51
C GLY A 83 -1.54 -20.76 -9.40
N LYS A 84 -0.33 -20.92 -8.86
CA LYS A 84 0.83 -21.46 -9.57
C LYS A 84 0.97 -22.99 -9.48
N HIS A 85 0.35 -23.65 -8.50
CA HIS A 85 0.41 -25.11 -8.33
C HIS A 85 -0.79 -25.84 -8.94
N GLY A 86 -1.84 -25.12 -9.34
CA GLY A 86 -3.01 -25.66 -10.04
C GLY A 86 -2.92 -25.59 -11.57
N ARG A 87 -1.72 -25.35 -12.13
CA ARG A 87 -1.44 -25.34 -13.57
C ARG A 87 -0.33 -26.31 -13.91
#